data_AF-A0A7Y4G0K8-F1
#
_entry.id   AF-A0A7Y4G0K8-F1
#
_cell.length_a   1.000
_cell.length_b   1.000
_cell.length_c   1.000
_cell.angle_alpha   90.00
_cell.angle_beta   90.00
_cell.angle_gamma   90.00
#
_symmetry.space_group_name_H-M   'P 1'
#
loop_
_entity.id
_entity.type
_entity.pdbx_description
1 polymer ?
#
loop_
_entity_poly.entity_id
_entity_poly.type
_entity_poly.pdbx_seq_one_letter_code
_entity_poly.pdbx_strand_id
1 'polypeptide(L)'
;MQQEIRTNDLVSNGYMIIESNHVPTEVKDTQVSKYWDDLPLDTYMGDGGTYRQRRFGSFEYCLNTKALKKSSLNYFYQSKDINPLNGGNNRTFEDVCDDFSSSDFLKSLINYCLDFIPINKFEGKN
;
A
#
# COMPACT_ATOMS: atom_id res chain seq x y z
N MET A 1 1.26 -5.31 -24.90
CA MET A 1 0.80 -6.71 -24.92
C MET A 1 0.80 -7.36 -23.53
N GLN A 2 1.94 -7.66 -22.89
CA GLN A 2 1.90 -8.33 -21.56
C GLN A 2 1.28 -7.49 -20.42
N GLN A 3 1.55 -6.17 -20.38
CA GLN A 3 0.95 -5.28 -19.37
C GLN A 3 -0.57 -5.13 -19.58
N GLU A 4 -1.01 -5.02 -20.83
CA GLU A 4 -2.43 -4.90 -21.18
C GLU A 4 -3.23 -6.17 -20.81
N ILE A 5 -2.67 -7.36 -21.08
CA ILE A 5 -3.23 -8.64 -20.62
C ILE A 5 -3.36 -8.64 -19.10
N ARG A 6 -2.30 -8.23 -18.39
CA ARG A 6 -2.30 -8.13 -16.93
C ARG A 6 -3.39 -7.16 -16.43
N THR A 7 -3.50 -5.96 -16.97
CA THR A 7 -4.58 -5.03 -16.60
C THR A 7 -5.97 -5.63 -16.85
N ASN A 8 -6.16 -6.40 -17.92
CA ASN A 8 -7.43 -7.10 -18.18
C ASN A 8 -7.74 -8.18 -17.13
N ASP A 9 -6.73 -8.87 -16.58
CA ASP A 9 -6.93 -9.81 -15.49
C ASP A 9 -7.43 -9.09 -14.22
N LEU A 10 -6.84 -7.95 -13.87
CA LEU A 10 -7.28 -7.16 -12.72
C LEU A 10 -8.74 -6.69 -12.89
N VAL A 11 -9.10 -6.23 -14.09
CA VAL A 11 -10.48 -5.76 -14.37
C VAL A 11 -11.49 -6.90 -14.37
N SER A 12 -11.12 -8.07 -14.91
CA SER A 12 -12.04 -9.20 -15.04
C SER A 12 -12.20 -10.00 -13.75
N ASN A 13 -11.12 -10.17 -12.98
CA ASN A 13 -11.09 -11.04 -11.80
C ASN A 13 -11.15 -10.26 -10.47
N GLY A 14 -10.91 -8.95 -10.50
CA GLY A 14 -10.73 -8.14 -9.29
C GLY A 14 -9.37 -8.34 -8.60
N TYR A 15 -8.48 -9.18 -9.17
CA TYR A 15 -7.12 -9.41 -8.70
C TYR A 15 -6.20 -9.79 -9.87
N MET A 16 -4.89 -9.73 -9.64
CA MET A 16 -3.86 -10.19 -10.55
C MET A 16 -2.72 -10.82 -9.74
N ILE A 17 -2.07 -11.85 -10.30
CA ILE A 17 -0.87 -12.44 -9.73
C ILE A 17 0.33 -12.03 -10.59
N ILE A 18 1.37 -11.48 -9.94
CA ILE A 18 2.65 -11.18 -10.57
C ILE A 18 3.69 -12.05 -9.88
N GLU A 19 4.24 -13.02 -10.61
CA GLU A 19 5.34 -13.83 -10.10
C GLU A 19 6.60 -12.97 -9.89
N SER A 20 7.38 -13.28 -8.85
CA SER A 20 8.57 -12.50 -8.48
C SER A 20 9.60 -12.40 -9.62
N ASN A 21 9.76 -13.43 -10.46
CA ASN A 21 10.62 -13.38 -11.66
C ASN A 21 10.22 -12.26 -12.66
N HIS A 22 8.96 -11.84 -12.68
CA HIS A 22 8.43 -10.78 -13.55
C HIS A 22 8.43 -9.39 -12.89
N VAL A 23 8.78 -9.30 -11.60
CA VAL A 23 8.98 -8.03 -10.90
C VAL A 23 10.36 -7.47 -11.28
N PRO A 24 10.46 -6.19 -11.72
CA PRO A 24 11.74 -5.57 -12.06
C PRO A 24 12.71 -5.53 -10.87
N THR A 25 14.02 -5.55 -11.15
CA THR A 25 15.05 -5.61 -10.09
C THR A 25 15.06 -4.36 -9.21
N GLU A 26 14.71 -3.21 -9.76
CA GLU A 26 14.54 -1.94 -9.04
C GLU A 26 13.40 -1.98 -8.00
N VAL A 27 12.49 -2.94 -8.10
CA VAL A 27 11.42 -3.22 -7.11
C VAL A 27 11.78 -4.42 -6.22
N LYS A 28 13.03 -4.91 -6.30
CA LYS A 28 13.56 -6.01 -5.49
C LYS A 28 14.71 -5.49 -4.62
N ASP A 29 14.39 -4.77 -3.57
CA ASP A 29 15.37 -4.38 -2.56
C ASP A 29 15.35 -5.37 -1.39
N THR A 30 16.44 -6.09 -1.16
CA THR A 30 16.55 -7.04 -0.05
C THR A 30 16.76 -6.34 1.30
N GLN A 31 17.21 -5.09 1.31
CA GLN A 31 17.47 -4.32 2.53
C GLN A 31 16.19 -3.88 3.24
N VAL A 32 15.03 -3.96 2.58
CA VAL A 32 13.74 -3.58 3.18
C VAL A 32 13.28 -4.57 4.25
N SER A 33 13.82 -5.79 4.27
CA SER A 33 13.51 -6.81 5.28
C SER A 33 13.71 -6.30 6.70
N LYS A 34 14.73 -5.46 6.94
CA LYS A 34 15.01 -4.85 8.25
C LYS A 34 13.84 -4.07 8.84
N TYR A 35 12.93 -3.55 8.02
CA TYR A 35 11.75 -2.80 8.49
C TYR A 35 10.69 -3.71 9.12
N TRP A 36 10.71 -5.01 8.81
CA TRP A 36 9.85 -5.99 9.47
C TRP A 36 10.37 -6.40 10.85
N ASP A 37 11.68 -6.28 11.09
CA ASP A 37 12.30 -6.59 12.39
C ASP A 37 11.96 -5.54 13.47
N ASP A 38 11.48 -4.35 13.07
CA ASP A 38 11.12 -3.23 13.96
C ASP A 38 9.64 -2.83 13.85
N LEU A 39 8.75 -3.83 13.80
CA LEU A 39 7.30 -3.59 13.82
C LEU A 39 6.77 -3.61 15.27
N PRO A 40 6.11 -2.53 15.73
CA PRO A 40 5.48 -2.50 17.04
C PRO A 40 4.18 -3.30 17.04
N LEU A 41 3.76 -3.76 18.23
CA LEU A 41 2.50 -4.47 18.43
C LEU A 41 1.29 -3.62 18.04
N ASP A 42 0.33 -4.22 17.33
CA ASP A 42 -0.97 -3.60 17.04
C ASP A 42 -1.86 -3.62 18.30
N THR A 43 -2.09 -2.44 18.88
CA THR A 43 -2.89 -2.26 20.10
C THR A 43 -4.39 -2.13 19.85
N TYR A 44 -4.85 -2.17 18.59
CA TYR A 44 -6.26 -2.05 18.22
C TYR A 44 -6.92 -3.40 17.88
N MET A 45 -6.31 -4.50 18.32
CA MET A 45 -6.85 -5.86 18.18
C MET A 45 -8.03 -6.06 19.14
N GLY A 46 -9.26 -6.03 18.61
CA GLY A 46 -10.49 -6.17 19.39
C GLY A 46 -10.70 -7.55 20.04
N ASP A 47 -9.94 -8.55 19.61
CA ASP A 47 -9.88 -9.88 20.22
C ASP A 47 -8.77 -10.02 21.28
N GLY A 48 -7.99 -8.97 21.52
CA GLY A 48 -6.84 -8.99 22.42
C GLY A 48 -5.64 -9.78 21.90
N GLY A 49 -5.64 -10.18 20.63
CA GLY A 49 -4.55 -10.95 20.02
C GLY A 49 -3.25 -10.15 19.94
N THR A 50 -2.12 -10.81 20.17
CA THR A 50 -0.78 -10.19 20.12
C THR A 50 0.02 -10.57 18.86
N TYR A 51 -0.65 -11.20 17.89
CA TYR A 51 -0.01 -11.79 16.70
C TYR A 51 0.15 -10.80 15.54
N ARG A 52 -0.30 -9.55 15.69
CA ARG A 52 -0.19 -8.53 14.64
C ARG A 52 0.74 -7.41 15.10
N GLN A 53 1.78 -7.18 14.32
CA GLN A 53 2.68 -6.02 14.46
C GLN A 53 2.59 -5.20 13.19
N ARG A 54 2.58 -3.86 13.30
CA ARG A 54 2.44 -2.99 12.13
C ARG A 54 2.86 -1.55 12.36
N ARG A 55 3.29 -0.93 11.27
CA ARG A 55 3.34 0.52 11.08
C ARG A 55 2.31 0.92 10.01
N PHE A 56 1.97 2.19 9.94
CA PHE A 56 1.09 2.73 8.88
C PHE A 56 1.69 4.02 8.30
N GLY A 57 1.51 4.18 7.00
CA GLY A 57 1.90 5.39 6.28
C GLY A 57 0.94 5.63 5.14
N SER A 58 0.55 6.87 4.95
CA SER A 58 -0.27 7.29 3.81
C SER A 58 0.52 8.28 2.96
N PHE A 59 0.32 8.22 1.64
CA PHE A 59 1.08 9.01 0.68
C PHE A 59 0.15 9.60 -0.37
N GLU A 60 0.44 10.84 -0.73
CA GLU A 60 -0.15 11.54 -1.87
C GLU A 60 0.75 11.30 -3.09
N TYR A 61 0.17 10.79 -4.17
CA TYR A 61 0.87 10.51 -5.42
C TYR A 61 0.35 11.39 -6.55
N CYS A 62 1.24 12.09 -7.24
CA CYS A 62 0.90 12.91 -8.39
C CYS A 62 1.20 12.16 -9.70
N LEU A 63 0.16 11.83 -10.47
CA LEU A 63 0.29 11.06 -11.72
C LEU A 63 1.19 11.74 -12.77
N ASN A 64 1.09 13.06 -12.91
CA ASN A 64 1.81 13.81 -13.94
C ASN A 64 3.32 13.89 -13.65
N THR A 65 3.69 14.07 -12.39
CA THR A 65 5.10 14.27 -11.99
C THR A 65 5.74 13.00 -11.42
N LYS A 66 4.93 11.96 -11.15
CA LYS A 66 5.31 10.77 -10.39
C LYS A 66 5.91 11.11 -9.02
N ALA A 67 5.52 12.25 -8.46
CA ALA A 67 5.94 12.69 -7.15
C ALA A 67 5.16 11.92 -6.08
N LEU A 68 5.87 11.43 -5.08
CA LEU A 68 5.32 10.77 -3.90
C LEU A 68 5.63 11.64 -2.68
N LYS A 69 4.59 11.98 -1.92
CA LYS A 69 4.72 12.78 -0.70
C LYS A 69 4.03 12.06 0.45
N LYS A 70 4.72 11.86 1.57
CA LYS A 70 4.11 11.35 2.81
C LYS A 70 3.03 12.34 3.26
N SER A 71 1.81 11.86 3.47
CA SER A 71 0.72 12.70 3.95
C SER A 71 0.92 12.99 5.44
N SER A 72 0.41 14.13 5.91
CA SER A 72 0.32 14.42 7.34
C SER A 72 -0.80 13.63 8.04
N LEU A 73 -1.68 12.99 7.27
CA LEU A 73 -2.77 12.17 7.79
C LEU A 73 -2.27 10.78 8.19
N ASN A 74 -2.20 10.51 9.50
CA ASN A 74 -1.68 9.24 10.02
C ASN A 74 -2.72 8.36 10.73
N TYR A 75 -4.01 8.69 10.63
CA TYR A 75 -5.07 7.80 11.12
C TYR A 75 -5.61 6.90 10.01
N PHE A 76 -5.86 5.65 10.39
CA PHE A 76 -6.51 4.65 9.56
C PHE A 76 -7.94 4.40 10.09
N TYR A 77 -8.93 4.71 9.26
CA TYR A 77 -10.34 4.48 9.57
C TYR A 77 -10.90 3.33 8.74
N GLN A 78 -11.69 2.48 9.39
CA GLN A 78 -12.58 1.52 8.74
C GLN A 78 -13.95 1.64 9.39
N SER A 79 -15.02 1.65 8.58
CA SER A 79 -16.38 1.56 9.11
C SER A 79 -16.62 0.19 9.74
N LYS A 80 -17.67 0.08 10.57
CA LYS A 80 -18.10 -1.22 11.11
C LYS A 80 -18.63 -2.16 10.02
N ASP A 81 -19.15 -1.62 8.92
CA ASP A 81 -19.60 -2.43 7.78
C ASP A 81 -18.42 -3.12 7.08
N ILE A 82 -17.26 -2.46 7.03
CA ILE A 82 -16.02 -3.02 6.43
C ILE A 82 -15.29 -3.94 7.41
N ASN A 83 -15.21 -3.55 8.68
CA ASN A 83 -14.52 -4.31 9.72
C ASN A 83 -15.39 -4.39 10.98
N PRO A 84 -16.27 -5.39 11.09
CA PRO A 84 -17.18 -5.50 12.23
C PRO A 84 -16.47 -5.61 13.59
N LEU A 85 -15.27 -6.21 13.61
CA LEU A 85 -14.50 -6.44 14.83
C LEU A 85 -13.75 -5.19 15.31
N ASN A 86 -13.13 -4.44 14.40
CA ASN A 86 -12.20 -3.34 14.76
C ASN A 86 -12.58 -1.98 14.15
N GLY A 87 -13.73 -1.87 13.47
CA GLY A 87 -14.19 -0.67 12.79
C GLY A 87 -14.91 0.32 13.70
N GLY A 88 -15.09 1.54 13.20
CA GLY A 88 -15.77 2.64 13.90
C GLY A 88 -14.84 3.59 14.67
N ASN A 89 -13.55 3.29 14.73
CA ASN A 89 -12.54 4.11 15.42
C ASN A 89 -11.48 4.63 14.44
N ASN A 90 -11.01 5.85 14.67
CA ASN A 90 -9.78 6.36 14.05
C ASN A 90 -8.59 5.72 14.77
N ARG A 91 -7.77 4.96 14.05
CA ARG A 91 -6.60 4.28 14.62
C ARG A 91 -5.33 4.97 14.18
N THR A 92 -4.57 5.47 15.15
CA THR A 92 -3.23 5.99 14.90
C THR A 92 -2.23 4.87 15.24
N PHE A 93 -1.55 4.36 14.21
CA PHE A 93 -0.46 3.42 14.37
C PHE A 93 0.88 4.17 14.38
N GLU A 94 1.94 3.48 14.77
CA GLU A 94 3.29 3.99 14.59
C GLU A 94 3.58 4.25 13.10
N ASP A 95 4.21 5.37 12.83
CA ASP A 95 4.55 5.79 11.48
C ASP A 95 5.55 4.80 10.85
N VAL A 96 5.46 4.63 9.53
CA VAL A 96 6.53 4.01 8.74
C VAL A 96 7.84 4.80 8.90
N CYS A 97 8.97 4.10 8.97
CA CYS A 97 10.29 4.70 9.15
C CYS A 97 10.58 5.75 8.06
N ASP A 98 11.28 6.82 8.42
CA ASP A 98 11.53 7.94 7.50
C ASP A 98 12.43 7.53 6.32
N ASP A 99 13.42 6.68 6.56
CA ASP A 99 14.28 6.12 5.52
C ASP A 99 13.51 5.19 4.58
N PHE A 100 12.56 4.40 5.08
CA PHE A 100 11.65 3.62 4.23
C PHE A 100 10.74 4.53 3.41
N SER A 101 10.14 5.54 4.05
CA SER A 101 9.21 6.49 3.43
C SER A 101 9.84 7.30 2.30
N SER A 102 11.15 7.52 2.36
CA SER A 102 11.94 8.25 1.36
C SER A 102 12.71 7.32 0.41
N SER A 103 12.57 6.01 0.54
CA SER A 103 13.33 5.04 -0.26
C SER A 103 12.93 5.02 -1.74
N ASP A 104 13.92 4.87 -2.61
CA ASP A 104 13.69 4.65 -4.04
C ASP A 104 12.93 3.34 -4.30
N PHE A 105 13.09 2.35 -3.42
CA PHE A 105 12.31 1.12 -3.43
C PHE A 105 10.81 1.41 -3.33
N LEU A 106 10.36 2.14 -2.30
CA LEU A 106 8.93 2.41 -2.09
C LEU A 106 8.34 3.18 -3.28
N LYS A 107 9.07 4.17 -3.78
CA LYS A 107 8.66 4.95 -4.97
C LYS A 107 8.55 4.05 -6.21
N SER A 108 9.52 3.17 -6.44
CA SER A 108 9.54 2.25 -7.58
C SER A 108 8.41 1.22 -7.49
N LEU A 109 8.14 0.69 -6.29
CA LEU A 109 7.03 -0.23 -6.03
C LEU A 109 5.68 0.43 -6.30
N ILE A 110 5.46 1.64 -5.79
CA ILE A 110 4.20 2.38 -6.02
C ILE A 110 4.01 2.67 -7.50
N ASN A 111 5.04 3.16 -8.19
CA ASN A 111 4.99 3.38 -9.64
C ASN A 111 4.61 2.09 -10.39
N TYR A 112 5.29 0.99 -10.08
CA TYR A 112 5.05 -0.30 -10.70
C TYR A 112 3.62 -0.79 -10.47
N CYS A 113 3.08 -0.65 -9.26
CA CYS A 113 1.68 -1.01 -8.98
C CYS A 113 0.69 -0.15 -9.75
N LEU A 114 0.93 1.17 -9.83
CA LEU A 114 0.04 2.12 -10.52
C LEU A 114 -0.01 1.89 -12.03
N ASP A 115 1.05 1.35 -12.63
CA ASP A 115 1.09 0.96 -14.05
C ASP A 115 0.06 -0.12 -14.42
N PHE A 116 -0.52 -0.83 -13.44
CA PHE A 116 -1.57 -1.83 -13.66
C PHE A 116 -2.98 -1.33 -13.33
N ILE A 117 -3.09 -0.28 -12.51
CA ILE A 117 -4.39 0.25 -12.09
C ILE A 117 -4.95 1.10 -13.25
N PRO A 118 -6.20 0.87 -13.69
CA PRO A 118 -6.81 1.66 -14.76
C PRO A 118 -7.27 3.05 -14.25
N ILE A 119 -6.32 3.89 -13.85
CA ILE A 119 -6.55 5.18 -13.19
C ILE A 119 -7.32 6.15 -14.11
N ASN A 120 -7.07 6.08 -15.42
CA ASN A 120 -7.72 6.94 -16.41
C ASN A 120 -9.18 6.55 -16.75
N LYS A 121 -9.76 5.52 -16.11
CA LYS A 121 -11.18 5.16 -16.27
C LYS A 121 -12.13 5.89 -15.31
N PHE A 122 -11.59 6.71 -14.40
CA PHE A 122 -12.37 7.51 -13.44
C PHE A 122 -12.40 9.01 -13.78
N GLU A 123 -12.00 9.41 -15.00
CA GLU A 123 -12.29 10.76 -15.49
C GLU A 123 -13.81 10.93 -15.66
N GLY A 124 -14.45 11.57 -14.68
CA GLY A 124 -15.67 12.37 -14.83
C GLY A 124 -16.94 11.63 -15.23
N LYS A 125 -17.68 11.11 -14.23
CA LYS A 125 -19.12 11.39 -14.20
C LYS A 125 -19.32 12.61 -13.29
N ASN A 126 -19.38 13.79 -13.92
CA ASN A 126 -20.17 14.89 -13.36
C ASN A 126 -21.65 14.50 -13.39
#